data_AF-A0A2C5YJN6-F1
#
_entry.id   AF-A0A2C5YJN6-F1
#
_cell.length_a   1.000
_cell.length_b   1.000
_cell.length_c   1.000
_cell.angle_alpha   90.00
_cell.angle_beta   90.00
_cell.angle_gamma   90.00
#
_symmetry.space_group_name_H-M   'P 1'
#
loop_
_entity.id
_entity.type
_entity.pdbx_description
1 polymer ?
#
loop_
_entity_poly.entity_id
_entity_poly.type
_entity_poly.pdbx_seq_one_letter_code
_entity_poly.pdbx_strand_id
1 'polypeptide(L)'
;MGAIDRISQIGGQLSGNSSAGGRDRLLEKRPDDVVVTACCRSAFTKGGKGGFKDTDAADLMAGVFRAVVDRSRINPALVEDICVGTVLAPGGGATEMRAASLFAGFPETTAVRTLNRQRA
;
A
#
# COMPACT_ATOMS: atom_id res chain seq x y z
N MET A 1 -32.78 -16.41 -33.77
CA MET A 1 -32.57 -15.62 -32.53
C MET A 1 -33.84 -14.81 -32.28
N GLY A 2 -34.72 -15.32 -31.42
CA GLY A 2 -36.08 -14.79 -31.27
C GLY A 2 -36.13 -13.50 -30.46
N ALA A 3 -37.17 -12.69 -30.67
CA ALA A 3 -37.43 -11.51 -29.84
C ALA A 3 -37.65 -11.88 -28.35
N ILE A 4 -38.18 -13.09 -28.09
CA ILE A 4 -38.37 -13.64 -26.75
C ILE A 4 -37.03 -13.91 -26.05
N ASP A 5 -36.03 -14.40 -26.77
CA ASP A 5 -34.68 -14.62 -26.21
C ASP A 5 -34.03 -13.29 -25.78
N ARG A 6 -34.23 -12.23 -26.56
CA ARG A 6 -33.73 -10.88 -26.26
C ARG A 6 -34.42 -10.27 -25.04
N ILE A 7 -35.73 -10.48 -24.89
CA ILE A 7 -36.49 -10.01 -23.72
C ILE A 7 -36.06 -10.74 -22.45
N SER A 8 -35.79 -12.05 -22.53
CA SER A 8 -35.27 -12.83 -21.41
C SER A 8 -33.88 -12.35 -20.97
N GLN A 9 -33.00 -12.04 -21.94
CA GLN A 9 -31.66 -11.52 -21.68
C GLN A 9 -31.67 -10.11 -21.06
N ILE A 10 -32.54 -9.22 -21.55
CA ILE A 10 -32.72 -7.87 -20.98
C ILE A 10 -33.39 -7.95 -19.59
N GLY A 11 -34.34 -8.87 -19.39
CA GLY A 11 -34.95 -9.14 -18.09
C GLY A 11 -33.93 -9.54 -17.03
N GLY A 12 -32.93 -10.36 -17.39
CA GLY A 12 -31.81 -10.71 -16.52
C GLY A 12 -30.82 -9.56 -16.23
N GLN A 13 -30.85 -8.49 -17.01
CA GLN A 13 -30.08 -7.26 -16.76
C GLN A 13 -30.85 -6.26 -15.88
N LEU A 14 -32.19 -6.21 -16.00
CA LEU A 14 -33.06 -5.29 -15.24
C LEU A 14 -33.48 -5.83 -13.87
N SER A 15 -33.95 -7.07 -13.79
CA SER A 15 -34.02 -7.76 -12.52
C SER A 15 -32.59 -8.16 -12.25
N GLY A 16 -31.88 -7.41 -11.39
CA GLY A 16 -30.51 -7.75 -11.00
C GLY A 16 -30.50 -9.22 -10.66
N ASN A 17 -29.95 -10.03 -11.57
CA ASN A 17 -30.06 -11.48 -11.50
C ASN A 17 -29.56 -11.87 -10.12
N SER A 18 -30.39 -12.39 -9.22
CA SER A 18 -29.93 -12.79 -7.87
C SER A 18 -28.97 -14.00 -7.93
N SER A 19 -28.59 -14.46 -9.13
CA SER A 19 -27.33 -15.17 -9.35
C SER A 19 -26.09 -14.27 -9.15
N ALA A 20 -26.28 -13.01 -8.77
CA ALA A 20 -25.31 -11.97 -8.45
C ALA A 20 -24.52 -12.23 -7.16
N GLY A 21 -24.04 -13.45 -6.99
CA GLY A 21 -23.03 -13.77 -5.98
C GLY A 21 -21.68 -13.10 -6.26
N GLY A 22 -21.50 -12.28 -7.30
CA GLY A 22 -20.24 -11.60 -7.58
C GLY A 22 -19.80 -10.65 -6.45
N ARG A 23 -20.73 -9.85 -5.93
CA ARG A 23 -20.47 -8.99 -4.76
C ARG A 23 -20.27 -9.84 -3.49
N ASP A 24 -21.13 -10.84 -3.27
CA ASP A 24 -21.05 -11.69 -2.08
C ASP A 24 -19.75 -12.52 -2.05
N ARG A 25 -19.27 -12.99 -3.21
CA ARG A 25 -17.97 -13.65 -3.36
C ARG A 25 -16.79 -12.71 -3.10
N LEU A 26 -16.89 -11.44 -3.47
CA LEU A 26 -15.83 -10.44 -3.18
C LEU A 26 -15.80 -10.02 -1.71
N LEU A 27 -16.94 -10.11 -1.01
CA LEU A 27 -17.06 -9.78 0.41
C LEU A 27 -16.85 -10.99 1.33
N GLU A 28 -16.82 -12.20 0.78
CA GLU A 28 -16.46 -13.42 1.48
C GLU A 28 -15.03 -13.31 1.99
N LYS A 29 -14.85 -13.36 3.31
CA LYS A 29 -13.53 -13.30 3.94
C LYS A 29 -12.89 -14.68 3.92
N ARG A 30 -11.72 -14.79 3.33
CA ARG A 30 -10.95 -16.02 3.22
C ARG A 30 -9.70 -15.94 4.10
N PRO A 31 -9.20 -17.08 4.61
CA PRO A 31 -7.99 -17.10 5.43
C PRO A 31 -6.73 -16.68 4.66
N ASP A 32 -6.73 -16.76 3.33
CA ASP A 32 -5.65 -16.39 2.42
C ASP A 32 -5.74 -14.95 1.89
N ASP A 33 -6.72 -14.15 2.34
CA ASP A 33 -6.86 -12.76 1.92
C ASP A 33 -5.69 -11.89 2.40
N VAL A 34 -5.19 -11.02 1.50
CA VAL A 34 -4.20 -10.00 1.86
C VAL A 34 -4.91 -8.81 2.51
N VAL A 35 -4.62 -8.57 3.78
CA VAL A 35 -5.28 -7.53 4.60
C VAL A 35 -4.34 -6.38 4.94
N VAL A 36 -4.89 -5.16 5.02
CA VAL A 36 -4.16 -3.98 5.50
C VAL A 36 -4.32 -3.90 7.02
N THR A 37 -3.24 -4.13 7.76
CA THR A 37 -3.25 -4.12 9.23
C THR A 37 -3.08 -2.72 9.82
N ALA A 38 -2.26 -1.88 9.20
CA ALA A 38 -2.07 -0.49 9.58
C ALA A 38 -1.72 0.36 8.37
N CYS A 39 -2.12 1.64 8.44
CA CYS A 39 -1.75 2.65 7.46
C CYS A 39 -1.54 3.98 8.18
N CYS A 40 -0.46 4.68 7.84
CA CYS A 40 -0.16 6.03 8.29
C CYS A 40 0.66 6.76 7.24
N ARG A 41 0.75 8.09 7.39
CA ARG A 41 1.57 8.97 6.54
C ARG A 41 2.08 10.14 7.37
N SER A 42 3.15 10.77 6.89
CA SER A 42 3.57 12.07 7.40
C SER A 42 2.56 13.17 7.04
N ALA A 43 2.71 14.33 7.66
CA ALA A 43 2.11 15.55 7.13
C ALA A 43 2.65 15.83 5.70
N PHE A 44 1.90 16.61 4.92
CA PHE A 44 2.42 17.18 3.69
C PHE A 44 2.75 18.65 3.92
N THR A 45 3.92 19.08 3.46
CA THR A 45 4.38 20.45 3.58
C THR A 45 4.82 20.99 2.22
N LYS A 46 4.89 22.31 2.11
CA LYS A 46 5.30 22.97 0.86
C LYS A 46 6.78 22.71 0.56
N GLY A 47 7.11 22.32 -0.66
CA GLY A 47 8.51 22.18 -1.09
C GLY A 47 9.30 23.48 -0.93
N GLY A 48 10.50 23.40 -0.37
CA GLY A 48 11.44 24.52 -0.17
C GLY A 48 11.06 25.57 0.88
N LYS A 49 9.80 25.61 1.34
CA LYS A 49 9.30 26.61 2.31
C LYS A 49 8.51 26.02 3.49
N GLY A 50 8.23 24.72 3.45
CA GLY A 50 7.44 24.01 4.45
C GLY A 50 8.28 23.43 5.58
N GLY A 51 7.61 22.76 6.53
CA GLY A 51 8.25 22.23 7.74
C GLY A 51 9.31 21.14 7.50
N PHE A 52 9.30 20.47 6.34
CA PHE A 52 10.30 19.45 5.99
C PHE A 52 11.40 19.96 5.05
N LYS A 53 11.60 21.29 4.93
CA LYS A 53 12.59 21.85 3.99
C LYS A 53 14.04 21.46 4.31
N ASP A 54 14.33 21.17 5.58
CA ASP A 54 15.66 20.79 6.08
C ASP A 54 15.69 19.31 6.52
N THR A 55 14.76 18.49 6.01
CA THR A 55 14.64 17.08 6.37
C THR A 55 14.86 16.22 5.13
N ASP A 56 15.84 15.33 5.20
CA ASP A 56 16.11 14.41 4.12
C ASP A 56 15.01 13.34 4.02
N ALA A 57 14.82 12.80 2.81
CA ALA A 57 13.76 11.83 2.55
C ALA A 57 13.90 10.55 3.41
N ALA A 58 15.13 10.14 3.68
CA ALA A 58 15.44 9.00 4.55
C ALA A 58 14.98 9.23 5.99
N ASP A 59 15.22 10.42 6.55
CA ASP A 59 14.82 10.78 7.91
C ASP A 59 13.29 10.86 8.04
N LEU A 60 12.63 11.43 7.03
CA LEU A 60 11.18 11.45 6.97
C LEU A 60 10.62 10.02 6.95
N MET A 61 11.20 9.13 6.14
CA MET A 61 10.79 7.73 6.05
C MET A 61 11.09 6.94 7.32
N ALA A 62 12.22 7.18 7.99
CA ALA A 62 12.53 6.57 9.28
C ALA A 62 11.47 6.91 10.34
N GLY A 63 10.99 8.16 10.36
CA GLY A 63 9.87 8.56 11.23
C GLY A 63 8.56 7.84 10.89
N VAL A 64 8.25 7.71 9.59
CA VAL A 64 7.05 6.98 9.12
C VAL A 64 7.12 5.49 9.48
N PHE A 65 8.30 4.88 9.33
CA PHE A 65 8.54 3.48 9.69
C PHE A 65 8.32 3.20 11.17
N ARG A 66 8.83 4.07 12.06
CA ARG A 66 8.55 3.94 13.50
C ARG A 66 7.05 4.11 13.79
N ALA A 67 6.42 5.12 13.18
CA ALA A 67 5.00 5.38 13.39
C ALA A 67 4.09 4.21 12.93
N VAL A 68 4.43 3.51 11.84
CA VAL A 68 3.65 2.35 11.40
C VAL A 68 3.83 1.14 12.31
N VAL A 69 5.04 0.91 12.82
CA VAL A 69 5.31 -0.14 13.82
C VAL A 69 4.52 0.17 15.10
N ASP A 70 4.59 1.40 15.60
CA ASP A 70 3.88 1.82 16.81
C ASP A 70 2.35 1.68 16.65
N ARG A 71 1.81 2.04 15.47
CA ARG A 71 0.38 1.94 15.16
C ARG A 71 -0.09 0.49 15.02
N SER A 72 0.70 -0.34 14.33
CA SER A 72 0.36 -1.73 14.04
C SER A 72 0.61 -2.65 15.23
N ARG A 73 1.51 -2.27 16.15
CA ARG A 73 1.97 -3.04 17.32
C ARG A 73 2.54 -4.42 16.94
N ILE A 74 2.98 -4.58 15.69
CA ILE A 74 3.63 -5.81 15.24
C ILE A 74 5.08 -5.84 15.75
N ASN A 75 5.61 -7.05 15.91
CA ASN A 75 7.04 -7.21 16.06
C ASN A 75 7.73 -6.92 14.70
N PRO A 76 8.65 -5.95 14.60
CA PRO A 76 9.38 -5.65 13.37
C PRO A 76 10.08 -6.86 12.75
N ALA A 77 10.47 -7.84 13.57
CA ALA A 77 11.12 -9.07 13.10
C ALA A 77 10.21 -9.98 12.25
N LEU A 78 8.89 -9.76 12.27
CA LEU A 78 7.95 -10.48 11.40
C LEU A 78 7.87 -9.89 9.99
N VAL A 79 8.46 -8.71 9.75
CA VAL A 79 8.44 -8.08 8.44
C VAL A 79 9.51 -8.71 7.55
N GLU A 80 9.08 -9.37 6.48
CA GLU A 80 9.96 -10.05 5.53
C GLU A 80 10.47 -9.12 4.44
N ASP A 81 9.64 -8.15 4.00
CA ASP A 81 9.93 -7.28 2.87
C ASP A 81 9.35 -5.87 3.05
N ILE A 82 10.16 -4.87 2.71
CA ILE A 82 9.79 -3.45 2.71
C ILE A 82 9.95 -2.90 1.29
N CYS A 83 8.85 -2.43 0.72
CA CYS A 83 8.81 -1.78 -0.59
C CYS A 83 8.60 -0.27 -0.44
N VAL A 84 9.55 0.55 -0.90
CA VAL A 84 9.44 2.03 -0.83
C VAL A 84 9.36 2.65 -2.22
N GLY A 85 8.32 3.44 -2.46
CA GLY A 85 8.18 4.24 -3.67
C GLY A 85 8.94 5.56 -3.57
N THR A 86 9.84 5.84 -4.51
CA THR A 86 10.54 7.14 -4.61
C THR A 86 10.91 7.47 -6.06
N VAL A 87 10.99 8.77 -6.39
CA VAL A 87 11.17 9.25 -7.77
C VAL A 87 12.51 9.94 -7.97
N LEU A 88 12.86 10.88 -7.10
CA LEU A 88 13.99 11.80 -7.31
C LEU A 88 15.27 11.38 -6.58
N ALA A 89 15.19 10.37 -5.70
CA ALA A 89 16.35 9.91 -4.94
C ALA A 89 17.42 9.29 -5.87
N PRO A 90 18.71 9.64 -5.72
CA PRO A 90 19.79 9.01 -6.48
C PRO A 90 19.78 7.49 -6.32
N GLY A 91 20.00 6.76 -7.42
CA GLY A 91 19.93 5.30 -7.41
C GLY A 91 18.58 4.73 -6.96
N GLY A 92 17.51 5.52 -7.05
CA GLY A 92 16.19 5.14 -6.53
C GLY A 92 16.12 5.07 -5.01
N GLY A 93 17.08 5.64 -4.27
CA GLY A 93 17.06 5.68 -2.80
C GLY A 93 17.29 4.35 -2.11
N ALA A 94 17.78 3.31 -2.80
CA ALA A 94 17.92 1.96 -2.24
C ALA A 94 18.76 1.94 -0.95
N THR A 95 19.93 2.57 -0.97
CA THR A 95 20.84 2.65 0.19
C THR A 95 20.23 3.43 1.35
N GLU A 96 19.63 4.59 1.05
CA GLU A 96 19.06 5.49 2.05
C GLU A 96 17.84 4.88 2.74
N MET A 97 16.94 4.25 1.98
CA MET A 97 15.75 3.59 2.53
C MET A 97 16.10 2.34 3.33
N ARG A 98 17.17 1.63 2.93
CA ARG A 98 17.73 0.55 3.75
C ARG A 98 18.27 1.09 5.07
N ALA A 99 19.04 2.17 5.06
CA ALA A 99 19.52 2.79 6.29
C ALA A 99 18.37 3.27 7.20
N ALA A 100 17.35 3.91 6.62
CA ALA A 100 16.15 4.34 7.34
C ALA A 100 15.40 3.17 8.00
N SER A 101 15.30 2.01 7.33
CA SER A 101 14.67 0.82 7.90
C SER A 101 15.42 0.27 9.12
N LEU A 102 16.76 0.22 9.04
CA LEU A 102 17.60 -0.26 10.14
C LEU A 102 17.51 0.71 11.32
N PHE A 103 17.53 2.02 11.05
CA PHE A 103 17.34 3.05 12.09
C PHE A 103 15.95 2.97 12.75
N ALA A 104 14.93 2.56 12.00
CA ALA A 104 13.58 2.36 12.52
C ALA A 104 13.42 1.09 13.36
N GLY A 105 14.44 0.22 13.41
CA GLY A 105 14.45 -1.00 14.24
C GLY A 105 14.03 -2.27 13.49
N PHE A 106 13.95 -2.25 12.15
CA PHE A 106 13.82 -3.48 11.38
C PHE A 106 15.15 -4.25 11.38
N PRO A 107 15.13 -5.58 11.50
CA PRO A 107 16.35 -6.38 11.50
C PRO A 107 17.00 -6.41 10.11
N GLU A 108 18.27 -6.79 10.09
CA GLU A 108 19.04 -6.96 8.85
C GLU A 108 18.49 -8.07 7.95
N THR A 109 17.72 -9.02 8.50
CA THR A 109 17.08 -10.09 7.72
C THR A 109 15.91 -9.61 6.87
N THR A 110 15.28 -8.48 7.21
CA THR A 110 14.18 -7.90 6.43
C THR A 110 14.71 -7.37 5.11
N ALA A 111 14.14 -7.77 3.98
CA ALA A 111 14.51 -7.23 2.67
C ALA A 111 13.98 -5.80 2.49
N VAL A 112 14.74 -4.95 1.78
CA VAL A 112 14.29 -3.60 1.41
C VAL A 112 14.53 -3.40 -0.07
N ARG A 113 13.49 -2.99 -0.78
CA ARG A 113 13.57 -2.60 -2.19
C ARG A 113 12.93 -1.26 -2.41
N THR A 114 13.46 -0.52 -3.37
CA THR A 114 12.86 0.74 -3.82
C THR A 114 12.36 0.60 -5.25
N LEU A 115 11.30 1.33 -5.55
CA LEU A 115 10.66 1.31 -6.86
C LEU A 115 10.29 2.72 -7.31
N ASN A 116 10.48 2.97 -8.60
CA ASN A 116 10.07 4.21 -9.24
C ASN A 116 9.10 3.88 -10.38
N ARG A 117 7.82 4.22 -10.17
CA ARG A 117 6.77 4.19 -11.21
C ARG A 117 6.14 5.57 -11.42
N GLN A 118 6.94 6.63 -11.26
CA GLN A 118 6.49 8.01 -11.36
C GLN A 118 5.35 8.32 -10.36
N ARG A 119 4.15 8.69 -10.83
CA ARG A 119 3.00 9.05 -9.98
C ARG A 119 1.98 7.92 -9.73
N ALA A 120 2.31 6.69 -10.13
CA ALA A 120 1.41 5.54 -10.04
C ALA A 120 1.24 5.02 -8.62
#